data_AF-A0A662G9Y9-F1
#
_entry.id   AF-A0A662G9Y9-F1
#
_cell.length_a   1.000
_cell.length_b   1.000
_cell.length_c   1.000
_cell.angle_alpha   90.00
_cell.angle_beta   90.00
_cell.angle_gamma   90.00
#
_symmetry.space_group_name_H-M   'P 1'
#
loop_
_entity.id
_entity.type
_entity.pdbx_description
1 polymer ?
#
loop_
_entity_poly.entity_id
_entity_poly.type
_entity_poly.pdbx_seq_one_letter_code
_entity_poly.pdbx_strand_id
1 'polypeptide(L)'
;MSYIHEEEVGRIVGEATSTQFIFVSNRDRYPPKYEYLVVKSREYVDGVLRDVDVLAQVQKIVTRSPVLSENMDVKTVELILNAGIDEVNVLGYARILGYIVEKNGRKKIYMPRRAVIPGNKVYIAPTNLLKKFFSFDEEEGLYIGNLILRQDVPVYISV
;
A
#
# COMPACT_ATOMS: atom_id res chain seq x y z
N MET A 1 16.53 6.35 -6.47
CA MET A 1 16.48 6.88 -5.08
C MET A 1 15.70 5.87 -4.25
N SER A 2 16.27 5.33 -3.18
CA SER A 2 15.51 4.56 -2.19
C SER A 2 15.00 5.54 -1.12
N TYR A 3 13.69 5.59 -0.88
CA TYR A 3 13.13 6.35 0.23
C TYR A 3 13.41 5.65 1.55
N ILE A 4 13.68 6.40 2.62
CA ILE A 4 13.78 5.86 3.98
C ILE A 4 12.38 5.35 4.34
N HIS A 5 12.25 4.05 4.65
CA HIS A 5 10.97 3.44 4.96
C HIS A 5 10.62 3.67 6.43
N GLU A 6 9.47 4.29 6.69
CA GLU A 6 9.11 4.79 8.03
C GLU A 6 8.55 3.70 8.95
N GLU A 7 7.83 2.70 8.42
CA GLU A 7 7.30 1.58 9.21
C GLU A 7 6.95 0.37 8.33
N GLU A 8 7.46 -0.83 8.66
CA GLU A 8 7.01 -2.10 8.03
C GLU A 8 5.64 -2.46 8.60
N VAL A 9 4.63 -2.56 7.74
CA VAL A 9 3.24 -2.83 8.13
C VAL A 9 2.77 -4.20 7.71
N GLY A 10 3.56 -4.95 6.94
CA GLY A 10 3.16 -6.28 6.53
C GLY A 10 3.99 -6.87 5.41
N ARG A 11 3.45 -7.96 4.84
CA ARG A 11 4.07 -8.68 3.74
C ARG A 11 3.04 -9.06 2.70
N ILE A 12 3.43 -9.02 1.43
CA ILE A 12 2.59 -9.45 0.32
C ILE A 12 2.31 -10.95 0.43
N VAL A 13 1.06 -11.36 0.26
CA VAL A 13 0.61 -12.75 0.31
C VAL A 13 -0.37 -13.04 -0.82
N GLY A 14 -0.54 -14.31 -1.16
CA GLY A 14 -1.48 -14.71 -2.21
C GLY A 14 -1.10 -14.18 -3.60
N GLU A 15 -2.11 -13.98 -4.43
CA GLU A 15 -1.94 -13.46 -5.79
C GLU A 15 -1.66 -11.95 -5.77
N ALA A 16 -0.66 -11.54 -6.55
CA ALA A 16 -0.33 -10.15 -6.82
C ALA A 16 -0.21 -9.93 -8.33
N THR A 17 -0.69 -8.79 -8.80
CA THR A 17 -0.62 -8.37 -10.20
C THR A 17 0.19 -7.08 -10.31
N SER A 18 0.32 -6.53 -11.52
CA SER A 18 0.89 -5.20 -11.74
C SER A 18 -0.01 -4.05 -11.23
N THR A 19 -1.27 -4.34 -10.88
CA THR A 19 -2.28 -3.33 -10.52
C THR A 19 -2.79 -3.45 -9.09
N GLN A 20 -2.59 -4.59 -8.43
CA GLN A 20 -3.03 -4.80 -7.05
C GLN A 20 -2.25 -5.92 -6.36
N PHE A 21 -2.29 -5.94 -5.04
CA PHE A 21 -1.77 -7.04 -4.24
C PHE A 21 -2.54 -7.18 -2.92
N ILE A 22 -2.42 -8.36 -2.32
CA ILE A 22 -2.91 -8.65 -0.97
C ILE A 22 -1.72 -8.66 -0.03
N PHE A 23 -1.87 -8.11 1.18
CA PHE A 23 -0.85 -8.18 2.21
C PHE A 23 -1.46 -8.65 3.54
N VAL A 24 -0.66 -9.38 4.31
CA VAL A 24 -0.97 -9.72 5.70
C VAL A 24 -0.31 -8.71 6.62
N SER A 25 -1.01 -8.33 7.69
CA SER A 25 -0.55 -7.36 8.67
C SER A 25 -0.77 -7.83 10.10
N ASN A 26 -0.09 -7.19 11.05
CA ASN A 26 -0.29 -7.42 12.48
C ASN A 26 -1.64 -6.84 12.92
N ARG A 27 -2.35 -7.56 13.79
CA ARG A 27 -3.71 -7.20 14.25
C ARG A 27 -3.81 -5.84 14.94
N ASP A 28 -2.72 -5.34 15.53
CA ASP A 28 -2.69 -4.10 16.31
C ASP A 28 -2.10 -2.91 15.55
N ARG A 29 -1.48 -3.15 14.37
CA ARG A 29 -0.66 -2.16 13.65
C ARG A 29 -0.96 -2.09 12.15
N TYR A 30 -2.10 -2.63 11.72
CA TYR A 30 -2.45 -2.61 10.31
C TYR A 30 -2.85 -1.21 9.83
N PRO A 31 -2.51 -0.84 8.60
CA PRO A 31 -2.85 0.46 8.05
C PRO A 31 -4.37 0.54 7.75
N PRO A 32 -5.01 1.70 7.97
CA PRO A 32 -6.43 1.86 7.68
C PRO A 32 -6.71 1.90 6.17
N LYS A 33 -8.00 1.80 5.81
CA LYS A 33 -8.45 2.04 4.44
C LYS A 33 -8.03 3.44 3.97
N TYR A 34 -7.59 3.54 2.71
CA TYR A 34 -7.04 4.74 2.05
C TYR A 34 -5.64 5.17 2.49
N GLU A 35 -5.00 4.44 3.40
CA GLU A 35 -3.59 4.66 3.69
C GLU A 35 -2.73 4.31 2.47
N TYR A 36 -1.60 5.01 2.34
CA TYR A 36 -0.65 4.82 1.27
C TYR A 36 0.50 3.92 1.70
N LEU A 37 0.86 3.02 0.80
CA LEU A 37 1.87 2.00 1.00
C LEU A 37 2.96 2.09 -0.07
N VAL A 38 4.16 1.67 0.29
CA VAL A 38 5.26 1.50 -0.66
C VAL A 38 5.77 0.07 -0.64
N VAL A 39 6.01 -0.48 -1.83
CA VAL A 39 6.58 -1.82 -2.04
C VAL A 39 7.64 -1.75 -3.13
N LYS A 40 8.64 -2.62 -3.06
CA LYS A 40 9.67 -2.71 -4.10
C LYS A 40 9.18 -3.55 -5.28
N SER A 41 9.47 -3.09 -6.49
CA SER A 41 9.40 -3.87 -7.73
C SER A 41 10.69 -3.70 -8.54
N ARG A 42 10.99 -4.65 -9.41
CA ARG A 42 12.08 -4.51 -10.41
C ARG A 42 11.46 -4.15 -11.75
N GLU A 43 11.75 -2.96 -12.26
CA GLU A 43 11.19 -2.43 -13.50
C GLU A 43 12.28 -1.94 -14.45
N TYR A 44 12.01 -1.97 -15.76
CA TYR A 44 12.92 -1.41 -16.76
C TYR A 44 12.72 0.11 -16.86
N VAL A 45 13.72 0.86 -16.42
CA VAL A 45 13.77 2.31 -16.53
C VAL A 45 14.93 2.67 -17.47
N ASP A 46 14.61 3.32 -18.59
CA ASP A 46 15.57 3.64 -19.67
C ASP A 46 16.37 2.41 -20.15
N GLY A 47 15.69 1.26 -20.28
CA GLY A 47 16.29 0.01 -20.76
C GLY A 47 17.10 -0.77 -19.71
N VAL A 48 17.24 -0.24 -18.49
CA VAL A 48 17.96 -0.90 -17.40
C VAL A 48 16.99 -1.38 -16.32
N LEU A 49 17.12 -2.65 -15.92
CA LEU A 49 16.33 -3.20 -14.82
C LEU A 49 16.80 -2.60 -13.49
N ARG A 50 15.90 -1.96 -12.74
CA ARG A 50 16.19 -1.29 -11.47
C ARG A 50 15.10 -1.57 -10.43
N ASP A 51 15.51 -1.56 -9.17
CA ASP A 51 14.54 -1.52 -8.06
C ASP A 51 13.88 -0.15 -8.00
N VAL A 52 12.56 -0.15 -7.95
CA VAL A 52 11.72 1.04 -7.86
C VAL A 52 10.78 0.94 -6.67
N ASP A 53 10.48 2.11 -6.10
CA ASP A 53 9.45 2.27 -5.08
C ASP A 53 8.09 2.44 -5.75
N VAL A 54 7.24 1.42 -5.64
CA VAL A 54 5.89 1.41 -6.17
C VAL A 54 4.92 1.88 -5.10
N LEU A 55 4.19 2.95 -5.40
CA LEU A 55 3.14 3.48 -4.55
C LEU A 55 1.86 2.68 -4.76
N ALA A 56 1.20 2.35 -3.66
CA ALA A 56 -0.11 1.72 -3.62
C ALA A 56 -0.99 2.36 -2.55
N GLN A 57 -2.30 2.12 -2.61
CA GLN A 57 -3.26 2.59 -1.62
C GLN A 57 -4.15 1.43 -1.15
N VAL A 58 -4.35 1.33 0.16
CA VAL A 58 -5.27 0.36 0.78
C VAL A 58 -6.70 0.64 0.32
N GLN A 59 -7.33 -0.32 -0.35
CA GLN A 59 -8.73 -0.24 -0.79
C GLN A 59 -9.68 -0.97 0.15
N LYS A 60 -9.21 -2.04 0.80
CA LYS A 60 -10.02 -2.90 1.65
C LYS A 60 -9.16 -3.52 2.75
N ILE A 61 -9.72 -3.63 3.94
CA ILE A 61 -9.18 -4.43 5.04
C ILE A 61 -10.20 -5.51 5.39
N VAL A 62 -9.72 -6.73 5.66
CA VAL A 62 -10.52 -7.89 6.05
C VAL A 62 -9.84 -8.56 7.23
N THR A 63 -10.59 -8.88 8.27
CA THR A 63 -10.14 -9.74 9.37
C THR A 63 -10.74 -11.12 9.20
N ARG A 64 -9.95 -12.17 9.35
CA ARG A 64 -10.42 -13.55 9.24
C ARG A 64 -9.80 -14.41 10.33
N SER A 65 -10.61 -15.24 10.97
CA SER A 65 -10.12 -16.30 11.83
C SER A 65 -10.14 -17.63 11.08
N PRO A 66 -9.11 -18.50 11.24
CA PRO A 66 -9.17 -19.86 10.73
C PRO A 66 -10.09 -20.76 11.57
N VAL A 67 -10.37 -20.38 12.83
CA VAL A 67 -11.15 -21.18 13.78
C VAL A 67 -12.57 -20.64 14.00
N LEU A 68 -12.78 -19.32 13.89
CA LEU A 68 -14.11 -18.73 13.96
C LEU A 68 -14.67 -18.59 12.54
N SER A 69 -15.62 -19.45 12.19
CA SER A 69 -16.27 -19.45 10.87
C SER A 69 -17.75 -19.10 10.95
N GLU A 70 -18.29 -18.62 9.82
CA GLU A 70 -19.68 -18.19 9.65
C GLU A 70 -20.73 -19.30 9.83
N ASN A 71 -20.30 -20.56 9.86
CA ASN A 71 -21.18 -21.73 9.96
C ASN A 71 -21.39 -22.24 11.40
N MET A 72 -20.82 -21.56 12.41
CA MET A 72 -20.87 -21.97 13.81
C MET A 72 -22.05 -21.33 14.56
N ASP A 73 -22.57 -22.03 15.58
CA ASP A 73 -23.53 -21.44 16.51
C ASP A 73 -22.85 -20.58 17.60
N VAL A 74 -23.63 -19.74 18.26
CA VAL A 74 -23.13 -18.79 19.26
C VAL A 74 -22.41 -19.50 20.42
N LYS A 75 -22.94 -20.63 20.88
CA LYS A 75 -22.34 -21.38 22.01
C LYS A 75 -20.96 -21.91 21.66
N THR A 76 -20.79 -22.41 20.44
CA THR A 76 -19.51 -22.91 19.94
C THR A 76 -18.48 -21.79 19.86
N VAL A 77 -18.89 -20.60 19.39
CA VAL A 77 -18.03 -19.42 19.35
C VAL A 77 -17.58 -19.02 20.77
N GLU A 78 -18.51 -18.95 21.74
CA GLU A 78 -18.18 -18.61 23.13
C GLU A 78 -17.19 -19.60 23.76
N LEU A 79 -17.34 -20.91 23.50
CA LEU A 79 -16.41 -21.92 24.01
C LEU A 79 -14.98 -21.73 23.46
N ILE A 80 -14.84 -21.44 22.16
CA ILE A 80 -13.55 -21.20 21.51
C ILE A 80 -12.88 -19.95 22.10
N LEU A 81 -13.65 -18.87 22.26
CA LEU A 81 -13.16 -17.62 22.85
C LEU A 81 -12.71 -17.81 24.31
N ASN A 82 -13.49 -18.54 25.11
CA ASN A 82 -13.14 -18.85 26.50
C ASN A 82 -11.89 -19.74 26.62
N ALA A 83 -11.59 -20.54 25.59
CA ALA A 83 -10.35 -21.30 25.50
C ALA A 83 -9.14 -20.46 25.08
N GLY A 84 -9.31 -19.16 24.81
CA GLY A 84 -8.23 -18.25 24.41
C GLY A 84 -7.75 -18.43 22.96
N ILE A 85 -8.54 -19.10 22.11
CA ILE A 85 -8.18 -19.30 20.70
C ILE A 85 -8.74 -18.12 19.89
N ASP A 86 -7.92 -17.09 19.73
CA ASP A 86 -8.32 -15.80 19.13
C ASP A 86 -7.51 -15.42 17.88
N GLU A 87 -6.89 -16.40 17.22
CA GLU A 87 -6.07 -16.15 16.03
C GLU A 87 -6.90 -15.46 14.94
N VAL A 88 -6.51 -14.21 14.66
CA VAL A 88 -7.09 -13.37 13.61
C VAL A 88 -5.99 -12.93 12.68
N ASN A 89 -6.19 -13.23 11.40
CA ASN A 89 -5.39 -12.70 10.31
C ASN A 89 -6.02 -11.41 9.79
N VAL A 90 -5.20 -10.36 9.68
CA VAL A 90 -5.60 -9.12 9.01
C VAL A 90 -5.03 -9.11 7.60
N LEU A 91 -5.93 -9.08 6.61
CA LEU A 91 -5.60 -9.01 5.19
C LEU A 91 -6.01 -7.65 4.64
N GLY A 92 -5.04 -6.96 4.03
CA GLY A 92 -5.29 -5.74 3.27
C GLY A 92 -5.19 -5.97 1.77
N TYR A 93 -6.05 -5.30 1.01
CA TYR A 93 -6.02 -5.28 -0.44
C TYR A 93 -5.58 -3.89 -0.88
N ALA A 94 -4.47 -3.81 -1.58
CA ALA A 94 -3.88 -2.56 -2.03
C ALA A 94 -3.94 -2.46 -3.55
N ARG A 95 -4.34 -1.29 -4.04
CA ARG A 95 -4.30 -0.94 -5.46
C ARG A 95 -3.01 -0.19 -5.75
N ILE A 96 -2.26 -0.63 -6.75
CA ILE A 96 -1.06 0.03 -7.23
C ILE A 96 -1.44 1.31 -8.00
N LEU A 97 -0.76 2.40 -7.68
CA LEU A 97 -0.92 3.71 -8.31
C LEU A 97 0.19 3.99 -9.33
N GLY A 98 1.38 3.47 -9.09
CA GLY A 98 2.52 3.61 -10.00
C GLY A 98 3.84 3.85 -9.29
N TYR A 99 4.88 4.14 -10.06
CA TYR A 99 6.18 4.57 -9.56
C TYR A 99 6.65 5.80 -10.35
N ILE A 100 7.50 6.60 -9.70
CA ILE A 100 8.01 7.85 -10.29
C ILE A 100 9.26 7.56 -11.12
N VAL A 101 9.30 8.12 -12.33
CA VAL A 101 10.50 8.21 -13.16
C VAL A 101 10.74 9.68 -13.49
N GLU A 102 11.96 10.14 -13.26
CA GLU A 102 12.39 11.49 -13.60
C GLU A 102 13.31 11.45 -14.82
N LYS A 103 12.94 12.21 -15.86
CA LYS A 103 13.73 12.31 -17.08
C LYS A 103 13.69 13.74 -17.60
N ASN A 104 14.85 14.32 -17.87
CA ASN A 104 15.00 15.69 -18.38
C ASN A 104 14.26 16.74 -17.52
N GLY A 105 14.35 16.62 -16.19
CA GLY A 105 13.64 17.50 -15.25
C GLY A 105 12.13 17.28 -15.16
N ARG A 106 11.54 16.39 -15.98
CA ARG A 106 10.11 16.08 -15.94
C ARG A 106 9.86 14.80 -15.17
N LYS A 107 8.96 14.88 -14.21
CA LYS A 107 8.43 13.75 -13.45
C LYS A 107 7.31 13.07 -14.25
N LYS A 108 7.37 11.75 -14.38
CA LYS A 108 6.28 10.93 -14.93
C LYS A 108 5.97 9.77 -14.00
N ILE A 109 4.69 9.42 -13.91
CA ILE A 109 4.23 8.26 -13.16
C ILE A 109 4.00 7.14 -14.16
N TYR A 110 4.63 6.00 -13.91
CA TYR A 110 4.47 4.79 -14.71
C TYR A 110 3.77 3.70 -13.92
N MET A 111 2.95 2.90 -14.60
CA MET A 111 2.44 1.66 -14.03
C MET A 111 3.52 0.57 -14.12
N PRO A 112 3.71 -0.23 -13.05
CA PRO A 112 4.55 -1.42 -13.10
C PRO A 112 4.11 -2.35 -14.23
N ARG A 113 5.06 -2.93 -14.96
CA ARG A 113 4.74 -3.98 -15.94
C ARG A 113 4.91 -5.37 -15.34
N ARG A 114 5.57 -5.47 -14.20
CA ARG A 114 5.83 -6.73 -13.49
C ARG A 114 5.05 -6.71 -12.19
N ALA A 115 4.52 -7.87 -11.82
CA ALA A 115 3.86 -8.04 -10.54
C ALA A 115 4.87 -7.90 -9.41
N VAL A 116 4.41 -7.32 -8.29
CA VAL A 116 5.15 -7.35 -7.02
C VAL A 116 5.19 -8.78 -6.50
N ILE A 117 6.24 -9.14 -5.77
CA ILE A 117 6.52 -10.53 -5.41
C ILE A 117 5.93 -10.85 -4.02
N PRO A 118 5.16 -11.96 -3.86
CA PRO A 118 4.76 -12.44 -2.55
C PRO A 118 5.95 -12.64 -1.61
N GLY A 119 5.78 -12.28 -0.35
CA GLY A 119 6.84 -12.23 0.66
C GLY A 119 7.56 -10.88 0.76
N ASN A 120 7.45 -10.01 -0.25
CA ASN A 120 7.98 -8.65 -0.18
C ASN A 120 7.37 -7.89 0.99
N LYS A 121 8.21 -7.08 1.64
CA LYS A 121 7.79 -6.20 2.72
C LYS A 121 6.94 -5.06 2.18
N VAL A 122 5.96 -4.66 2.97
CA VAL A 122 5.06 -3.55 2.71
C VAL A 122 5.28 -2.50 3.79
N TYR A 123 5.45 -1.25 3.38
CA TYR A 123 5.74 -0.14 4.29
C TYR A 123 4.70 0.95 4.14
N ILE A 124 4.53 1.77 5.18
CA ILE A 124 3.85 3.07 5.03
C ILE A 124 4.63 3.92 4.02
N ALA A 125 3.91 4.56 3.10
CA ALA A 125 4.52 5.48 2.15
C ALA A 125 4.98 6.76 2.89
N PRO A 126 6.26 7.13 2.78
CA PRO A 126 6.78 8.29 3.48
C PRO A 126 6.24 9.59 2.86
N THR A 127 6.05 10.62 3.69
CA THR A 127 5.48 11.91 3.27
C THR A 127 6.21 12.51 2.07
N ASN A 128 7.53 12.41 2.02
CA ASN A 128 8.33 12.97 0.91
C ASN A 128 8.03 12.26 -0.43
N LEU A 129 7.77 10.95 -0.43
CA LEU A 129 7.34 10.22 -1.61
C LEU A 129 5.94 10.68 -2.03
N LEU A 130 5.02 10.84 -1.08
CA LEU A 130 3.64 11.27 -1.37
C LEU A 130 3.60 12.69 -1.94
N LYS A 131 4.31 13.65 -1.33
CA LYS A 131 4.48 15.01 -1.87
C LYS A 131 5.04 14.94 -3.27
N LYS A 132 6.12 14.17 -3.46
CA LYS A 132 6.70 14.01 -4.79
C LYS A 132 5.73 13.35 -5.76
N PHE A 133 4.82 12.48 -5.34
CA PHE A 133 3.88 11.80 -6.24
C PHE A 133 2.68 12.68 -6.63
N PHE A 134 2.07 13.37 -5.66
CA PHE A 134 0.83 14.12 -5.83
C PHE A 134 0.98 15.62 -6.08
N SER A 135 2.17 16.19 -5.83
CA SER A 135 2.44 17.59 -6.16
C SER A 135 3.03 17.71 -7.58
N PHE A 136 2.57 18.75 -8.28
CA PHE A 136 3.15 19.29 -9.51
C PHE A 136 3.86 20.60 -9.17
N ASP A 137 4.71 21.12 -10.05
CA ASP A 137 5.31 22.44 -9.83
C ASP A 137 4.20 23.48 -9.68
N GLU A 138 4.35 24.38 -8.69
CA GLU A 138 3.31 25.36 -8.31
C GLU A 138 2.92 26.30 -9.47
N GLU A 139 3.79 26.44 -10.47
CA GLU A 139 3.54 27.23 -11.68
C GLU A 139 2.59 26.55 -12.69
N GLU A 140 2.40 25.22 -12.60
CA GLU A 140 1.60 24.42 -13.55
C GLU A 140 0.36 23.76 -12.92
N GLY A 141 0.13 23.93 -11.61
CA GLY A 141 -0.88 23.18 -10.86
C GLY A 141 -1.81 24.04 -9.99
N LEU A 142 -3.12 23.79 -10.07
CA LEU A 142 -4.10 24.34 -9.12
C LEU A 142 -4.13 23.48 -7.85
N TYR A 143 -3.85 24.10 -6.70
CA TYR A 143 -4.03 23.46 -5.40
C TYR A 143 -5.52 23.19 -5.11
N ILE A 144 -5.84 21.95 -4.74
CA ILE A 144 -7.22 21.52 -4.47
C ILE A 144 -7.47 21.00 -3.04
N GLY A 145 -6.43 20.97 -2.19
CA GLY A 145 -6.51 20.46 -0.82
C GLY A 145 -5.40 19.48 -0.49
N ASN A 146 -5.59 18.71 0.58
CA ASN A 146 -4.63 17.70 1.06
C ASN A 146 -5.20 16.29 0.94
N LEU A 147 -4.32 15.29 1.03
CA LEU A 147 -4.74 13.89 1.10
C LEU A 147 -5.50 13.61 2.40
N ILE A 148 -6.57 12.81 2.32
CA ILE A 148 -7.52 12.55 3.43
C ILE A 148 -6.81 12.15 4.74
N LEU A 149 -5.87 11.20 4.68
CA LEU A 149 -5.14 10.68 5.84
C LEU A 149 -3.72 11.27 6.01
N ARG A 150 -3.37 12.24 5.16
CA ARG A 150 -2.04 12.86 5.10
C ARG A 150 -2.21 14.36 4.85
N GLN A 151 -2.66 15.06 5.88
CA GLN A 151 -2.95 16.50 5.84
C GLN A 151 -1.71 17.36 5.57
N ASP A 152 -0.53 16.79 5.75
CA ASP A 152 0.77 17.35 5.43
C ASP A 152 1.17 17.22 3.94
N VAL A 153 0.36 16.55 3.13
CA VAL A 153 0.62 16.32 1.70
C VAL A 153 -0.40 17.10 0.84
N PRO A 154 0.02 18.22 0.22
CA PRO A 154 -0.83 18.99 -0.68
C PRO A 154 -0.99 18.32 -2.04
N VAL A 155 -2.18 18.46 -2.61
CA VAL A 155 -2.58 17.91 -3.91
C VAL A 155 -2.82 19.03 -4.90
N TYR A 156 -2.23 18.89 -6.07
CA TYR A 156 -2.37 19.83 -7.19
C TYR A 156 -2.94 19.08 -8.40
N ILE A 157 -3.76 19.75 -9.19
CA ILE A 157 -4.23 19.26 -10.48
C ILE A 157 -3.67 20.12 -11.61
N SER A 158 -3.33 19.48 -12.73
CA SER A 158 -3.02 20.20 -13.97
C SER A 158 -4.26 20.92 -14.46
N VAL A 159 -4.11 22.17 -14.91
CA VAL A 159 -5.14 22.98 -15.56
C VAL A 159 -4.85 23.08 -17.05
#